data_AF-D5RU22-F1
#
_entry.id   AF-D5RU22-F1
#
_cell.length_a   1.000
_cell.length_b   1.000
_cell.length_c   1.000
_cell.angle_alpha   90.00
_cell.angle_beta   90.00
_cell.angle_gamma   90.00
#
_symmetry.space_group_name_H-M   'P 1'
#
loop_
_entity.id
_entity.type
_entity.pdbx_description
1 polymer ?
#
loop_
_entity_poly.entity_id
_entity_poly.type
_entity_poly.pdbx_seq_one_letter_code
_entity_poly.pdbx_strand_id
1 'polypeptide(L)'
;RDGLAFPALALAEREAGQRARDSGVAWVGITNGHHAGAMGLPVRRLAGQGLVALAFSNSPAAMPVAGGRRPLLGTNPVAAAFRAATRRRW
;
A
#
# COMPACT_ATOMS: atom_id res chain seq x y z
N ARG A 1 2.81 -1.79 -20.47
CA ARG A 1 4.04 -2.07 -19.67
C ARG A 1 4.74 -0.72 -19.54
N ASP A 2 5.31 -0.39 -18.38
CA ASP A 2 5.83 0.95 -18.02
C ASP A 2 4.75 1.96 -17.59
N GLY A 3 3.82 1.51 -16.74
CA GLY A 3 2.79 2.37 -16.16
C GLY A 3 3.34 3.26 -15.04
N LEU A 4 2.90 4.52 -15.00
CA LEU A 4 3.22 5.43 -13.90
C LEU A 4 2.59 4.93 -12.59
N ALA A 5 3.41 4.85 -11.53
CA ALA A 5 2.99 4.26 -10.26
C ALA A 5 1.88 5.05 -9.57
N PHE A 6 1.95 6.39 -9.57
CA PHE A 6 0.95 7.21 -8.86
C PHE A 6 -0.46 7.15 -9.47
N PRO A 7 -0.66 7.23 -10.80
CA PRO A 7 -1.96 6.96 -11.41
C PRO A 7 -2.49 5.55 -11.12
N ALA A 8 -1.62 4.53 -11.16
CA ALA A 8 -2.01 3.16 -10.83
C ALA A 8 -2.43 3.01 -9.36
N LEU A 9 -1.70 3.63 -8.43
CA LEU A 9 -2.08 3.70 -7.01
C LEU A 9 -3.40 4.42 -6.81
N ALA A 10 -3.61 5.56 -7.48
CA ALA A 10 -4.86 6.31 -7.37
C ALA A 10 -6.06 5.49 -7.89
N LEU A 11 -5.88 4.71 -8.96
CA LEU A 11 -6.91 3.77 -9.44
C LEU A 11 -7.13 2.65 -8.42
N ALA A 12 -6.07 2.05 -7.90
CA ALA A 12 -6.15 0.98 -6.91
C ALA A 12 -6.84 1.44 -5.62
N GLU A 13 -6.56 2.65 -5.12
CA GLU A 13 -7.23 3.23 -3.96
C GLU A 13 -8.74 3.36 -4.20
N ARG A 14 -9.15 3.85 -5.38
CA ARG A 14 -10.58 3.96 -5.72
C ARG A 14 -11.26 2.60 -5.78
N GLU A 15 -10.68 1.66 -6.53
CA GLU A 15 -11.23 0.30 -6.70
C GLU A 15 -11.28 -0.46 -5.38
N ALA A 16 -10.20 -0.43 -4.60
CA ALA A 16 -10.14 -1.09 -3.31
C ALA A 16 -11.14 -0.48 -2.33
N GLY A 17 -11.25 0.85 -2.30
CA GLY A 17 -12.19 1.56 -1.44
C GLY A 17 -13.64 1.23 -1.76
N GLN A 18 -14.03 1.25 -3.04
CA GLN A 18 -15.38 0.89 -3.46
C GLN A 18 -15.71 -0.57 -3.14
N ARG A 19 -14.86 -1.51 -3.60
CA ARG A 19 -15.10 -2.94 -3.44
C ARG A 19 -15.09 -3.39 -1.98
N ALA A 20 -14.25 -2.78 -1.14
CA ALA A 20 -14.23 -3.10 0.29
C ALA A 20 -15.51 -2.67 1.00
N ARG A 21 -16.18 -1.61 0.56
CA ARG A 21 -17.51 -1.23 1.11
C ARG A 21 -18.59 -2.19 0.68
N ASP A 22 -18.56 -2.62 -0.58
CA ASP A 22 -19.59 -3.49 -1.14
C ASP A 22 -19.46 -4.94 -0.66
N SER A 23 -18.22 -5.41 -0.45
CA SER A 23 -17.90 -6.83 -0.17
C SER A 23 -17.24 -7.07 1.19
N GLY A 24 -17.03 -6.03 2.00
CA GLY A 24 -16.34 -6.09 3.29
C GLY A 24 -14.81 -6.12 3.22
N VAL A 25 -14.23 -6.57 2.10
CA VAL A 25 -12.77 -6.61 1.85
C VAL A 25 -12.46 -6.50 0.35
N ALA A 26 -11.29 -5.96 0.00
CA ALA A 26 -10.80 -5.93 -1.37
C ALA A 26 -9.26 -6.02 -1.43
N TRP A 27 -8.75 -6.56 -2.53
CA TRP A 27 -7.33 -6.65 -2.83
C TRP A 27 -7.09 -6.19 -4.27
N VAL A 28 -6.05 -5.39 -4.49
CA VAL A 28 -5.67 -4.90 -5.82
C VAL A 28 -4.19 -5.12 -6.02
N GLY A 29 -3.83 -5.82 -7.10
CA GLY A 29 -2.45 -6.02 -7.54
C GLY A 29 -2.06 -5.00 -8.60
N ILE A 30 -0.96 -4.27 -8.38
CA ILE A 30 -0.34 -3.42 -9.40
C ILE A 30 0.92 -4.13 -9.90
N THR A 31 1.02 -4.32 -11.22
CA THR A 31 2.17 -4.96 -11.86
C THR A 31 2.68 -4.09 -13.01
N ASN A 32 3.94 -4.31 -13.43
CA ASN A 32 4.59 -3.54 -14.50
C ASN A 32 4.58 -2.01 -14.27
N GLY A 33 4.75 -1.60 -13.01
CA GLY A 33 4.82 -0.20 -12.58
C GLY A 33 6.24 0.25 -12.23
N HIS A 34 6.36 1.49 -11.75
CA HIS A 34 7.63 2.10 -11.31
C HIS A 34 7.62 2.39 -9.79
N HIS A 35 8.61 3.14 -9.32
CA HIS A 35 8.74 3.52 -7.91
C HIS A 35 7.44 4.17 -7.37
N ALA A 36 6.86 3.55 -6.35
CA ALA A 36 5.57 3.90 -5.77
C ALA A 36 5.62 5.02 -4.71
N GLY A 37 6.81 5.53 -4.37
CA GLY A 37 6.97 6.58 -3.37
C GLY A 37 6.66 6.08 -1.96
N ALA A 38 6.15 6.99 -1.12
CA ALA A 38 5.82 6.69 0.27
C ALA A 38 4.49 5.93 0.38
N MET A 39 4.57 4.62 0.64
CA MET A 39 3.39 3.73 0.78
C MET A 39 2.46 4.09 1.95
N GLY A 40 2.92 4.91 2.91
CA GLY A 40 2.06 5.46 3.97
C GLY A 40 0.95 6.40 3.47
N LEU A 41 1.14 7.07 2.34
CA LEU A 41 0.17 8.01 1.79
C LEU A 41 -1.13 7.33 1.32
N PRO A 42 -1.11 6.30 0.45
CA PRO A 42 -2.35 5.64 0.01
C PRO A 42 -3.11 4.99 1.16
N VAL A 43 -2.44 4.28 2.08
CA VAL A 43 -3.12 3.66 3.22
C VAL A 43 -3.75 4.71 4.14
N ARG A 44 -3.10 5.87 4.35
CA ARG A 44 -3.67 6.97 5.14
C ARG A 44 -4.93 7.55 4.49
N ARG A 45 -4.96 7.69 3.16
CA ARG A 45 -6.15 8.18 2.44
C ARG A 45 -7.32 7.21 2.56
N LEU A 46 -7.07 5.90 2.42
CA LEU A 46 -8.09 4.87 2.62
C LEU A 46 -8.60 4.83 4.06
N ALA A 47 -7.71 4.93 5.05
CA ALA A 47 -8.10 4.99 6.46
C ALA A 47 -8.93 6.24 6.80
N GLY A 48 -8.61 7.39 6.18
CA GLY A 48 -9.42 8.61 6.25
C GLY A 48 -10.85 8.45 5.71
N GLN A 49 -11.09 7.42 4.90
CA GLN A 49 -12.43 7.06 4.41
C GLN A 49 -13.14 6.01 5.28
N GLY A 50 -12.63 5.74 6.48
CA GLY A 50 -13.21 4.80 7.44
C GLY A 50 -12.80 3.34 7.25
N LEU A 51 -11.83 3.05 6.38
CA LEU A 51 -11.35 1.69 6.12
C LEU A 51 -10.13 1.33 6.98
N VAL A 52 -9.79 0.04 7.02
CA VAL A 52 -8.44 -0.42 7.38
C VAL A 52 -7.71 -0.71 6.07
N ALA A 53 -6.47 -0.26 5.96
CA ALA A 53 -5.70 -0.40 4.72
C ALA A 53 -4.29 -0.91 4.98
N LEU A 54 -3.86 -1.85 4.14
CA LEU A 54 -2.52 -2.41 4.07
C LEU A 54 -1.97 -2.19 2.67
N ALA A 55 -0.67 -1.90 2.56
CA ALA A 55 0.00 -1.80 1.28
C ALA A 55 1.41 -2.35 1.34
N PHE A 56 1.80 -3.01 0.25
CA PHE A 56 3.08 -3.71 0.09
C PHE A 56 3.67 -3.31 -1.25
N SER A 57 5.00 -3.15 -1.31
CA SER A 57 5.70 -2.93 -2.57
C SER A 57 7.05 -3.63 -2.53
N ASN A 58 7.59 -3.93 -3.70
CA ASN A 58 8.94 -4.43 -3.88
C ASN A 58 9.86 -3.35 -4.46
N SER A 59 11.17 -3.49 -4.28
CA SER A 59 12.18 -2.64 -4.92
C SER A 59 13.34 -3.47 -5.49
N PRO A 60 14.24 -2.87 -6.29
CA PRO A 60 15.49 -3.52 -6.69
C PRO A 60 16.29 -4.01 -5.47
N ALA A 61 17.13 -5.02 -5.68
CA ALA A 61 17.92 -5.65 -4.64
C ALA A 61 18.87 -4.63 -3.98
N ALA A 62 18.76 -4.49 -2.66
CA ALA A 62 19.52 -3.55 -1.85
C ALA A 62 19.92 -4.12 -0.48
N MET A 63 19.25 -5.16 0.03
CA MET A 63 19.49 -5.72 1.36
C MET A 63 19.79 -7.24 1.29
N PRO A 64 20.74 -7.75 2.10
CA PRO A 64 20.95 -9.18 2.23
C PRO A 64 19.83 -9.83 3.04
N VAL A 65 19.63 -11.13 2.83
CA VAL A 65 18.84 -11.96 3.74
C VAL A 65 19.65 -12.27 5.01
N ALA A 66 18.98 -12.69 6.08
CA ALA A 66 19.65 -13.10 7.33
C ALA A 66 20.74 -14.15 7.05
N GLY A 67 21.95 -13.93 7.58
CA GLY A 67 23.12 -14.79 7.34
C GLY A 67 23.81 -14.62 5.98
N GLY A 68 23.24 -13.81 5.07
CA GLY A 68 23.81 -13.52 3.77
C GLY A 68 24.72 -12.28 3.76
N ARG A 69 25.55 -12.18 2.72
CA ARG A 69 26.38 -10.99 2.43
C ARG A 69 26.05 -10.31 1.10
N ARG A 70 25.25 -10.94 0.27
CA ARG A 70 24.84 -10.44 -1.05
C ARG A 70 23.45 -9.79 -0.96
N PRO A 71 23.21 -8.62 -1.57
CA PRO A 71 21.87 -8.04 -1.65
C PRO A 71 20.95 -8.92 -2.51
N LEU A 72 19.82 -9.32 -1.94
CA LEU A 72 18.81 -10.16 -2.57
C LEU A 72 17.40 -9.57 -2.45
N LEU A 73 17.11 -8.85 -1.36
CA LEU A 73 15.82 -8.21 -1.11
C LEU A 73 15.87 -6.73 -1.46
N GLY A 74 14.75 -6.16 -1.87
CA GLY A 74 14.54 -4.73 -1.83
C GLY A 74 14.23 -4.22 -0.43
N THR A 75 14.16 -2.90 -0.24
CA THR A 75 13.69 -2.29 1.02
C THR A 75 12.23 -2.66 1.33
N ASN A 76 11.49 -3.09 0.29
CA ASN A 76 10.20 -3.76 0.33
C ASN A 76 9.25 -3.18 1.40
N PRO A 77 8.79 -1.93 1.24
CA PRO A 77 8.04 -1.26 2.28
C PRO A 77 6.70 -1.95 2.54
N VAL A 78 6.36 -2.01 3.83
CA VAL A 78 5.04 -2.37 4.34
C VAL A 78 4.43 -1.13 5.00
N ALA A 79 3.20 -0.80 4.65
CA ALA A 79 2.46 0.30 5.26
C ALA A 79 1.08 -0.18 5.72
N ALA A 80 0.64 0.35 6.86
CA ALA A 80 -0.67 0.06 7.43
C ALA A 80 -1.27 1.35 7.99
N ALA A 81 -2.58 1.51 7.85
CA ALA A 81 -3.33 2.56 8.51
C ALA A 81 -4.69 2.01 8.96
N PHE A 82 -5.07 2.39 10.18
CA PHE A 82 -6.32 1.99 10.81
C PHE A 82 -7.18 3.22 11.01
N ARG A 83 -8.50 3.04 10.94
CA ARG A 83 -9.46 4.09 11.29
C ARG A 83 -9.19 4.56 12.71
N ALA A 84 -8.89 5.86 12.89
CA ALA A 84 -8.81 6.44 14.22
C ALA A 84 -10.20 6.41 14.87
N ALA A 85 -10.29 5.93 16.11
CA ALA A 85 -11.53 6.01 16.86
C ALA A 85 -11.87 7.49 17.08
N THR A 86 -13.10 7.89 16.73
CA THR A 86 -13.63 9.19 17.13
C THR A 86 -13.58 9.23 18.65
N ARG A 87 -12.75 10.09 19.24
CA ARG A 87 -12.85 10.37 20.68
C ARG A 87 -14.28 10.87 20.91
N ARG A 88 -15.11 10.08 21.58
CA ARG A 88 -16.35 10.59 22.17
C ARG A 88 -15.91 11.71 23.11
N ARG A 89 -16.21 12.95 22.73
CA ARG A 89 -16.15 14.09 23.63
C ARG A 89 -17.25 13.85 24.65
N TRP A 90 -16.85 13.70 25.91
CA TRP A 90 -17.76 13.82 27.05
C TRP A 90 -18.15 15.28 27.21
#